data_AF-A0A940QGV3-F1
#
_entry.id   AF-A0A940QGV3-F1
#
_cell.length_a   1.000
_cell.length_b   1.000
_cell.length_c   1.000
_cell.angle_alpha   90.00
_cell.angle_beta   90.00
_cell.angle_gamma   90.00
#
_symmetry.space_group_name_H-M   'P 1'
#
loop_
_entity.id
_entity.type
_entity.pdbx_description
1 polymer ?
#
loop_
_entity_poly.entity_id
_entity_poly.type
_entity_poly.pdbx_seq_one_letter_code
_entity_poly.pdbx_strand_id
1 'polypeptide(L)' 'MNKGDWSGKLEFQCAFGHKFTASPRLVPEGGHWCDECERICWNYGNRAKVDPFFAQVWDPLHGPDELREYPKEVSEKDV' A
#
# COMPACT_ATOMS: atom_id res chain seq x y z
N MET A 1 -15.39 -5.97 -15.34
CA MET A 1 -14.97 -7.02 -14.40
C MET A 1 -16.12 -7.99 -14.17
N ASN A 2 -15.85 -9.30 -14.13
CA ASN A 2 -16.87 -10.30 -13.82
C ASN A 2 -17.04 -10.41 -12.30
N LYS A 3 -18.28 -10.53 -11.80
CA LYS A 3 -18.52 -10.69 -10.36
C LYS A 3 -17.83 -11.96 -9.86
N GLY A 4 -17.03 -11.82 -8.80
CA GLY A 4 -16.26 -12.93 -8.23
C GLY A 4 -14.94 -13.24 -8.94
N ASP A 5 -14.52 -12.40 -9.90
CA ASP A 5 -13.17 -12.46 -10.45
C ASP A 5 -12.17 -11.82 -9.48
N TRP A 6 -11.30 -12.64 -8.89
CA TRP A 6 -10.27 -12.21 -7.95
C TRP A 6 -8.88 -12.08 -8.59
N SER A 7 -8.68 -12.62 -9.80
CA SER A 7 -7.37 -12.64 -10.47
C SER A 7 -7.24 -11.57 -11.55
N GLY A 8 -8.35 -11.09 -12.11
CA GLY A 8 -8.35 -9.97 -13.06
C GLY A 8 -7.67 -8.73 -12.50
N LYS A 9 -6.88 -8.07 -13.34
CA LYS A 9 -6.23 -6.81 -12.99
C LYS A 9 -7.22 -5.65 -13.07
N LEU A 10 -7.17 -4.80 -12.06
CA LEU A 10 -7.86 -3.53 -11.96
C LEU A 10 -6.86 -2.38 -11.91
N GLU A 11 -7.30 -1.20 -12.33
CA GLU A 11 -6.55 0.03 -12.14
C GLU A 11 -6.82 0.58 -10.73
N PHE A 12 -5.74 0.85 -10.01
CA PHE A 12 -5.76 1.46 -8.68
C PHE A 12 -4.99 2.78 -8.70
N GLN A 13 -5.33 3.65 -7.76
CA GLN A 13 -4.58 4.86 -7.47
C GLN A 13 -4.41 5.00 -5.95
N CYS A 14 -3.18 5.14 -5.47
CA CYS A 14 -2.94 5.38 -4.05
C CYS A 14 -3.22 6.84 -3.67
N ALA A 15 -3.28 7.13 -2.36
CA ALA A 15 -3.55 8.48 -1.85
C ALA A 15 -2.48 9.53 -2.26
N PHE A 16 -1.28 9.10 -2.66
CA PHE A 16 -0.22 9.97 -3.17
C PHE A 16 -0.32 10.23 -4.69
N GLY A 17 -1.26 9.58 -5.39
CA GLY A 17 -1.50 9.77 -6.83
C GLY A 17 -0.80 8.76 -7.76
N HIS A 18 -0.02 7.82 -7.23
CA HIS A 18 0.59 6.75 -8.03
C HIS A 18 -0.48 5.80 -8.57
N LYS A 19 -0.40 5.50 -9.88
CA LYS A 19 -1.34 4.61 -10.58
C LYS A 19 -0.67 3.28 -10.88
N PHE A 20 -1.34 2.18 -10.58
CA PHE A 20 -0.80 0.84 -10.78
C PHE A 20 -1.92 -0.16 -11.09
N THR A 21 -1.55 -1.34 -11.58
CA THR A 21 -2.50 -2.43 -11.84
C THR A 21 -2.24 -3.63 -10.96
N ALA A 22 -3.27 -4.09 -10.27
CA ALA A 22 -3.20 -5.22 -9.36
C ALA A 22 -4.50 -6.03 -9.40
N SER A 23 -4.48 -7.25 -8.88
CA SER A 23 -5.71 -8.04 -8.74
C SER A 23 -6.32 -7.86 -7.34
N PRO A 24 -7.63 -8.08 -7.17
CA PRO A 24 -8.24 -8.19 -5.85
C PRO A 24 -7.57 -9.25 -4.96
N ARG A 25 -6.98 -10.30 -5.53
CA ARG A 25 -6.19 -11.26 -4.76
C ARG A 25 -4.90 -10.64 -4.21
N LEU A 26 -4.23 -9.79 -4.98
CA LEU A 26 -2.98 -9.17 -4.57
C LEU A 26 -3.19 -8.09 -3.50
N VAL A 27 -4.26 -7.30 -3.64
CA VAL A 27 -4.48 -6.11 -2.79
C VAL A 27 -5.16 -6.46 -1.46
N PRO A 28 -6.49 -6.69 -1.37
CA PRO A 28 -7.12 -6.97 -0.08
C PRO A 28 -6.78 -8.34 0.53
N GLU A 29 -6.51 -9.40 -0.27
CA GLU A 29 -6.11 -10.71 0.28
C GLU A 29 -4.60 -10.77 0.59
N GLY A 30 -3.75 -10.31 -0.34
CA GLY A 30 -2.29 -10.33 -0.19
C GLY A 30 -1.71 -9.18 0.63
N GLY A 31 -2.47 -8.11 0.87
CA GLY A 31 -2.04 -6.93 1.62
C GLY A 31 -1.06 -6.01 0.88
N HIS A 32 -0.75 -6.30 -0.38
CA HIS A 32 0.13 -5.45 -1.20
C HIS A 32 -0.63 -4.23 -1.69
N TRP A 33 0.05 -3.09 -1.86
CA TRP A 33 -0.62 -1.89 -2.32
C TRP A 33 0.11 -1.22 -3.48
N CYS A 34 0.94 -0.22 -3.20
CA CYS A 34 1.51 0.66 -4.19
C CYS A 34 3.01 0.38 -4.31
N ASP A 35 3.46 -0.09 -5.47
CA ASP A 35 4.86 -0.41 -5.69
C ASP A 35 5.76 0.82 -5.55
N GLU A 36 5.31 2.00 -5.99
CA GLU A 36 6.09 3.22 -5.83
C GLU A 36 6.29 3.62 -4.36
N CYS A 37 5.22 3.55 -3.55
CA CYS A 37 5.33 3.84 -2.12
C CYS A 37 6.21 2.82 -1.40
N GLU A 38 6.06 1.54 -1.74
CA GLU A 38 6.79 0.47 -1.06
C GLU A 38 8.21 0.26 -1.59
N ARG A 39 8.60 0.83 -2.74
CA ARG A 39 9.92 0.59 -3.36
C ARG A 39 11.09 1.04 -2.50
N ILE A 40 10.94 2.17 -1.81
CA ILE A 40 12.04 2.82 -1.09
C ILE A 40 11.96 2.55 0.42
N CYS A 41 10.76 2.61 1.00
CA CYS A 41 10.58 2.45 2.44
C CYS A 41 9.16 1.95 2.78
N TRP A 42 8.97 1.52 4.02
CA TRP A 42 7.65 1.50 4.65
C TRP A 42 7.41 2.82 5.36
N ASN A 43 6.54 3.66 4.77
CA ASN A 43 6.17 4.98 5.26
C ASN A 43 4.75 5.04 5.87
N TYR A 44 4.37 3.99 6.59
CA TYR A 44 2.97 3.76 7.00
C TYR A 44 2.35 4.90 7.80
N GLY A 45 3.12 5.59 8.65
CA GLY A 45 2.64 6.79 9.34
C GLY A 45 2.24 7.92 8.38
N ASN A 46 3.02 8.16 7.32
CA ASN A 46 2.69 9.15 6.29
C ASN A 46 1.47 8.70 5.46
N ARG A 47 1.34 7.40 5.18
CA ARG A 47 0.18 6.84 4.46
C ARG A 47 -1.11 6.98 5.27
N ALA A 48 -1.09 6.67 6.57
CA ALA A 48 -2.25 6.78 7.44
C ALA A 48 -2.84 8.21 7.48
N LYS A 49 -2.00 9.24 7.32
CA LYS A 49 -2.46 10.64 7.25
C LYS A 49 -3.28 10.98 6.01
N VAL A 50 -3.18 10.20 4.93
CA VAL A 50 -3.80 10.50 3.63
C VAL A 50 -4.75 9.41 3.11
N ASP A 51 -4.72 8.21 3.72
CA ASP A 51 -5.53 7.05 3.34
C ASP A 51 -6.43 6.63 4.52
N PRO A 52 -7.70 7.06 4.57
CA PRO A 52 -8.62 6.74 5.66
C PRO A 52 -8.88 5.24 5.83
N PHE A 53 -8.81 4.47 4.73
CA PHE A 53 -8.99 3.02 4.81
C PHE A 53 -7.79 2.37 5.51
N PHE A 54 -6.58 2.84 5.26
CA PHE A 54 -5.40 2.36 5.97
C PHE A 54 -5.32 2.89 7.41
N ALA A 55 -5.74 4.14 7.65
CA ALA A 55 -5.78 4.74 8.99
C ALA A 55 -6.57 3.89 10.00
N GLN A 56 -7.66 3.25 9.56
CA GLN A 56 -8.50 2.42 10.44
C GLN A 56 -7.74 1.27 11.13
N VAL A 57 -6.65 0.78 10.53
CA VAL A 57 -5.82 -0.30 11.10
C VAL A 57 -4.53 0.21 11.74
N TRP A 58 -4.08 1.41 11.36
CA TRP A 58 -2.85 2.02 11.89
C TRP A 58 -3.10 2.76 13.21
N ASP A 59 -4.09 3.65 13.26
CA ASP A 59 -4.34 4.55 14.39
C ASP A 59 -4.60 3.83 15.74
N PRO A 60 -5.24 2.65 15.79
CA PRO A 60 -5.42 1.94 17.06
C PRO A 60 -4.12 1.37 17.66
N LEU A 61 -3.06 1.26 16.86
CA LEU A 61 -1.81 0.59 17.22
C LEU A 61 -0.62 1.57 17.37
N HIS A 62 -0.75 2.79 16.86
CA HIS A 62 0.34 3.76 16.74
C HIS A 62 -0.07 5.15 17.23
N GLY A 63 0.90 5.93 17.71
CA GLY A 63 0.65 7.33 18.10
C GLY A 63 0.35 8.23 16.88
N PRO A 64 -0.42 9.32 17.05
CA PRO A 64 -0.79 10.21 15.93
C PRO A 64 0.42 10.90 15.25
N ASP A 65 1.53 11.01 15.98
CA ASP A 65 2.78 11.62 15.52
C ASP A 65 3.83 10.57 15.10
N GLU A 66 3.50 9.28 15.08
CA GLU A 66 4.42 8.22 14.69
C GLU A 66 4.61 8.21 13.16
N LEU A 67 5.69 8.86 12.72
CA LEU A 67 6.07 9.00 11.31
C LEU A 67 7.35 8.24 10.95
N ARG A 68 7.69 7.19 11.70
CA ARG A 68 8.91 6.43 11.44
C ARG A 68 8.82 5.73 10.08
N GLU A 69 9.86 5.92 9.27
CA GLU A 69 10.02 5.22 8.00
C GLU A 69 11.06 4.11 8.15
N TYR A 70 10.79 2.95 7.53
CA TYR A 70 11.72 1.82 7.49
C TYR A 70 12.26 1.70 6.06
N PRO A 71 13.48 2.17 5.77
CA PRO A 71 14.05 2.08 4.44
C PRO A 71 14.31 0.63 4.05
N LYS A 72 14.10 0.30 2.78
CA LYS A 72 14.50 -1.00 2.22
C LYS A 72 15.98 -0.97 1.90
N GLU A 73 16.71 -1.96 2.40
CA GLU A 73 18.15 -2.14 2.10
C GLU A 73 18.39 -2.81 0.74
N VAL A 74 17.38 -3.55 0.25
CA VAL A 74 17.39 -4.23 -1.05
C VAL A 74 16.06 -4.00 -1.76
N SER A 75 16.11 -3.77 -3.07
CA SER A 75 14.96 -3.58 -3.95
C SER A 75 14.76 -4.77 -4.87
N GLU A 76 13.58 -4.84 -5.50
CA GLU A 76 13.27 -5.88 -6.49
C GLU A 76 14.15 -5.82 -7.75
N LYS A 77 14.96 -4.77 -7.90
CA LYS A 77 15.85 -4.53 -9.04
C LYS A 77 17.31 -4.93 -8.79
N ASP A 78 17.66 -5.30 -7.56
CA ASP A 78 19.03 -5.65 -7.17
C ASP A 78 19.38 -7.13 -7.42
N VAL A 79 18.56 -7.83 -8.21
CA VAL A 79 18.70 -9.27 -8.54
C VAL A 79 19.27 -9.51 -9.93
#